data_AF-A0A950RNK3-F1
#
_entry.id   AF-A0A950RNK3-F1
#
_cell.length_a   1.000
_cell.length_b   1.000
_cell.length_c   1.000
_cell.angle_alpha   90.00
_cell.angle_beta   90.00
_cell.angle_gamma   90.00
#
_symmetry.space_group_name_H-M   'P 1'
#
loop_
_entity.id
_entity.type
_entity.pdbx_description
1 polymer ?
#
loop_
_entity_poly.entity_id
_entity_poly.type
_entity_poly.pdbx_seq_one_letter_code
_entity_poly.pdbx_strand_id
1 'polypeptide(L)'
;MTPPEAMERLQTVLAHAWMVRTFLKHAEEIQEDEDMLEVHRMIFDYVRAVEPSYQRQDAGEYLRRARGKLPKLRRVAEFFAREYSRITDHTNFQMAALSLTGCVRQIEEILAGVQTPSTPLPPGEGEATGR
;
A
#
# COMPACT_ATOMS: atom_id res chain seq x y z
N MET A 1 11.60 6.35 -10.73
CA MET A 1 10.19 6.19 -11.12
C MET A 1 9.49 7.51 -10.88
N THR A 2 8.70 7.98 -11.86
CA THR A 2 7.94 9.22 -11.69
C THR A 2 6.74 9.00 -10.76
N PRO A 3 6.19 10.06 -10.13
CA PRO A 3 5.00 9.91 -9.28
C PRO A 3 3.79 9.29 -10.00
N PRO A 4 3.42 9.67 -11.24
CA PRO A 4 2.32 9.02 -11.96
C PRO A 4 2.57 7.54 -12.26
N GLU A 5 3.79 7.16 -12.68
CA GLU A 5 4.15 5.75 -12.88
C GLU A 5 4.00 4.94 -11.60
N ALA A 6 4.42 5.49 -10.46
CA ALA A 6 4.31 4.84 -9.17
C ALA A 6 2.85 4.66 -8.74
N MET A 7 2.00 5.67 -8.98
CA MET A 7 0.57 5.60 -8.72
C MET A 7 -0.09 4.45 -9.50
N GLU A 8 0.16 4.33 -10.80
CA GLU A 8 -0.41 3.24 -11.61
C GLU A 8 0.08 1.86 -11.17
N ARG A 9 1.37 1.73 -10.86
CA ARG A 9 1.92 0.46 -10.35
C ARG A 9 1.31 0.09 -9.00
N LEU A 10 1.16 1.05 -8.10
CA LEU A 10 0.47 0.83 -6.82
C LEU A 10 -0.99 0.42 -7.05
N GLN A 11 -1.68 1.01 -8.02
CA GLN A 11 -3.07 0.66 -8.31
C GLN A 11 -3.22 -0.81 -8.69
N THR A 12 -2.31 -1.36 -9.49
CA THR A 12 -2.27 -2.80 -9.81
C THR A 12 -2.05 -3.66 -8.56
N VAL A 13 -1.11 -3.27 -7.69
CA VAL A 13 -0.87 -3.99 -6.42
C VAL A 13 -2.11 -3.96 -5.51
N LEU A 14 -2.82 -2.82 -5.48
CA LEU A 14 -4.06 -2.70 -4.72
C LEU A 14 -5.21 -3.53 -5.28
N ALA A 15 -5.26 -3.77 -6.59
CA ALA A 15 -6.20 -4.72 -7.17
C ALA A 15 -5.95 -6.15 -6.66
N HIS A 16 -4.68 -6.57 -6.53
CA HIS A 16 -4.33 -7.86 -5.93
C HIS A 16 -4.70 -7.93 -4.44
N ALA A 17 -4.39 -6.89 -3.67
CA ALA A 17 -4.80 -6.82 -2.26
C ALA A 17 -6.34 -6.88 -2.12
N TRP A 18 -7.09 -6.30 -3.06
CA TRP A 18 -8.55 -6.36 -3.08
C TRP A 18 -9.09 -7.79 -3.25
N MET A 19 -8.40 -8.64 -4.01
CA MET A 19 -8.77 -10.05 -4.14
C MET A 19 -8.62 -10.78 -2.81
N VAL A 20 -7.53 -10.54 -2.08
CA VAL A 20 -7.34 -11.08 -0.72
C VAL A 20 -8.44 -10.59 0.21
N ARG A 21 -8.73 -9.29 0.21
CA ARG A 21 -9.82 -8.71 1.01
C ARG A 21 -11.17 -9.32 0.68
N THR A 22 -11.44 -9.60 -0.59
CA THR A 22 -12.69 -10.20 -1.04
C THR A 22 -12.80 -11.64 -0.55
N PHE A 23 -11.73 -12.43 -0.62
CA PHE A 23 -11.68 -13.76 -0.02
C PHE A 23 -11.95 -13.70 1.49
N LEU A 24 -11.14 -12.94 2.24
CA LEU A 24 -11.23 -12.89 3.71
C LEU A 24 -12.58 -12.38 4.24
N LYS A 25 -13.22 -11.44 3.52
CA LYS A 25 -14.54 -10.92 3.91
C LYS A 25 -15.63 -12.01 3.89
N HIS A 26 -15.49 -13.05 3.07
CA HIS A 26 -16.49 -14.09 2.91
C HIS A 26 -16.05 -15.44 3.51
N ALA A 27 -14.87 -15.49 4.12
CA ALA A 27 -14.40 -16.66 4.85
C ALA A 27 -15.08 -16.71 6.23
N GLU A 28 -15.85 -17.77 6.49
CA GLU A 28 -16.58 -17.96 7.76
C GLU A 28 -15.62 -17.92 8.95
N GLU A 29 -14.45 -18.56 8.83
CA GLU A 29 -13.42 -18.62 9.88
C GLU A 29 -12.90 -17.22 10.27
N ILE A 30 -12.87 -16.29 9.32
CA ILE A 30 -12.48 -14.88 9.59
C ILE A 30 -13.64 -14.11 10.20
N GLN A 31 -14.88 -14.41 9.78
CA GLN A 31 -16.06 -13.71 10.28
C GLN A 31 -16.36 -14.06 11.75
N GLU A 32 -15.98 -15.26 12.20
CA GLU A 32 -16.15 -15.72 13.57
C GLU A 32 -15.06 -15.22 14.54
N ASP A 33 -14.02 -14.57 14.03
CA ASP A 33 -12.88 -14.11 14.81
C ASP A 33 -12.70 -12.58 14.78
N GLU A 34 -12.95 -11.92 15.91
CA GLU A 34 -12.97 -10.46 16.02
C GLU A 34 -11.64 -9.79 15.64
N ASP A 35 -10.51 -10.40 15.98
CA ASP A 35 -9.18 -9.85 15.69
C ASP A 35 -8.88 -9.96 14.18
N MET A 36 -9.29 -11.05 13.54
CA MET A 36 -9.08 -11.28 12.11
C MET A 36 -9.90 -10.36 11.21
N LEU A 37 -11.02 -9.83 11.72
CA LEU A 37 -11.81 -8.83 11.01
C LEU A 37 -10.99 -7.57 10.66
N GLU A 38 -10.00 -7.20 11.48
CA GLU A 38 -9.17 -6.03 11.22
C GLU A 38 -8.41 -6.14 9.89
N VAL A 39 -8.02 -7.36 9.47
CA VAL A 39 -7.21 -7.58 8.27
C VAL A 39 -7.94 -7.12 7.02
N HIS A 40 -9.14 -7.65 6.76
CA HIS A 40 -9.89 -7.31 5.55
C HIS A 40 -10.49 -5.89 5.61
N ARG A 41 -10.77 -5.38 6.81
CA ARG A 41 -11.19 -3.98 7.04
C ARG A 41 -10.07 -3.00 6.71
N MET A 42 -8.84 -3.28 7.13
CA MET A 42 -7.70 -2.41 6.86
C MET A 42 -7.31 -2.41 5.38
N ILE A 43 -7.43 -3.54 4.66
CA ILE A 43 -7.23 -3.53 3.20
C ILE A 43 -8.27 -2.61 2.53
N PHE A 44 -9.54 -2.72 2.93
CA PHE A 44 -10.60 -1.82 2.44
C PHE A 44 -10.27 -0.35 2.74
N ASP A 45 -9.91 -0.03 3.98
CA ASP A 45 -9.57 1.33 4.41
C ASP A 45 -8.33 1.90 3.71
N TYR A 46 -7.39 1.05 3.30
CA TYR A 46 -6.22 1.47 2.53
C TYR A 46 -6.62 1.86 1.10
N VAL A 47 -7.36 0.99 0.40
CA VAL A 47 -7.82 1.24 -0.98
C VAL A 47 -8.71 2.48 -1.04
N ARG A 48 -9.66 2.61 -0.10
CA ARG A 48 -10.59 3.75 -0.05
C ARG A 48 -9.91 5.07 0.25
N ALA A 49 -8.75 5.04 0.92
CA ALA A 49 -8.02 6.26 1.24
C ALA A 49 -7.30 6.87 0.04
N VAL A 50 -6.92 6.06 -0.96
CA VAL A 50 -6.19 6.51 -2.15
C VAL A 50 -7.10 6.70 -3.36
N GLU A 51 -8.28 6.06 -3.36
CA GLU A 51 -9.26 6.10 -4.44
C GLU A 51 -9.63 7.54 -4.88
N PRO A 52 -9.92 8.50 -4.00
CA PRO A 52 -10.28 9.86 -4.43
C PRO A 52 -9.16 10.58 -5.18
N SER A 53 -7.90 10.40 -4.75
CA SER A 53 -6.74 10.96 -5.45
C SER A 53 -6.47 10.27 -6.78
N TYR A 54 -6.71 8.96 -6.87
CA TYR A 54 -6.61 8.20 -8.12
C TYR A 54 -7.63 8.70 -9.15
N GLN A 55 -8.89 8.87 -8.75
CA GLN A 55 -9.96 9.38 -9.63
C GLN A 55 -9.66 10.78 -10.19
N ARG A 56 -8.96 11.62 -9.42
CA ARG A 56 -8.52 12.95 -9.87
C ARG A 56 -7.16 12.95 -10.57
N GLN A 57 -6.52 11.78 -10.71
CA GLN A 57 -5.17 11.64 -11.26
C GLN A 57 -4.11 12.49 -10.52
N ASP A 58 -4.30 12.66 -9.21
CA ASP A 58 -3.42 13.41 -8.32
C ASP A 58 -2.40 12.46 -7.68
N ALA A 59 -1.30 12.22 -8.39
CA ALA A 59 -0.24 11.32 -7.96
C ALA A 59 0.43 11.78 -6.65
N GLY A 60 0.51 13.10 -6.40
CA GLY A 60 1.13 13.64 -5.18
C GLY A 60 0.33 13.27 -3.93
N GLU A 61 -0.96 13.56 -3.94
CA GLU A 61 -1.86 13.21 -2.84
C GLU A 61 -1.99 11.69 -2.70
N TYR A 62 -2.07 10.95 -3.80
CA TYR A 62 -2.14 9.48 -3.79
C TYR A 62 -0.97 8.88 -3.03
N LEU A 63 0.26 9.24 -3.41
CA LEU A 63 1.47 8.70 -2.80
C LEU A 63 1.60 9.11 -1.32
N ARG A 64 1.19 10.33 -0.97
CA ARG A 64 1.17 10.80 0.41
C ARG A 64 0.22 9.96 1.28
N ARG A 65 -0.99 9.68 0.78
CA ARG A 65 -1.99 8.83 1.45
C ARG A 65 -1.51 7.39 1.59
N ALA A 66 -0.94 6.83 0.51
CA ALA A 66 -0.35 5.49 0.51
C ALA A 66 0.74 5.35 1.59
N ARG A 67 1.73 6.25 1.61
CA ARG A 67 2.79 6.28 2.63
C ARG A 67 2.23 6.38 4.06
N GLY A 68 1.26 7.27 4.27
CA GLY A 68 0.70 7.52 5.60
C GLY A 68 -0.01 6.30 6.20
N LYS A 69 -0.63 5.45 5.38
CA LYS A 69 -1.37 4.26 5.85
C LYS A 69 -0.56 2.97 5.84
N LEU A 70 0.58 2.95 5.14
CA LEU A 70 1.42 1.76 5.00
C LEU A 70 1.84 1.10 6.33
N PRO A 71 2.23 1.84 7.39
CA PRO A 71 2.62 1.20 8.66
C PRO A 71 1.52 0.34 9.26
N LYS A 72 0.25 0.76 9.14
CA LYS A 72 -0.89 -0.01 9.66
C LYS A 72 -1.20 -1.21 8.76
N LEU A 73 -1.15 -1.04 7.43
CA LEU A 73 -1.33 -2.17 6.49
C LEU A 73 -0.27 -3.25 6.70
N ARG A 74 1.00 -2.86 6.90
CA ARG A 74 2.08 -3.79 7.21
C ARG A 74 1.80 -4.57 8.50
N ARG A 75 1.40 -3.88 9.57
CA ARG A 75 1.10 -4.52 10.86
C ARG A 75 0.01 -5.59 10.76
N VAL A 76 -1.08 -5.30 10.05
CA VAL A 76 -2.17 -6.28 9.89
C VAL A 76 -1.78 -7.45 8.98
N ALA A 77 -0.92 -7.22 7.98
CA ALA A 77 -0.38 -8.27 7.13
C ALA A 77 0.54 -9.21 7.92
N GLU A 78 1.43 -8.65 8.74
CA GLU A 78 2.31 -9.41 9.65
C GLU A 78 1.49 -10.19 10.68
N PHE A 79 0.44 -9.59 11.25
CA PHE A 79 -0.49 -10.27 12.14
C PHE A 79 -1.15 -11.46 11.44
N PHE A 80 -1.78 -11.22 10.27
CA PHE A 80 -2.46 -12.28 9.54
C PHE A 80 -1.52 -13.44 9.21
N ALA A 81 -0.30 -13.14 8.72
CA ALA A 81 0.68 -14.16 8.36
C ALA A 81 1.14 -15.03 9.52
N ARG A 82 1.18 -14.50 10.75
CA ARG A 82 1.53 -15.29 11.94
C ARG A 82 0.35 -16.05 12.53
N GLU A 83 -0.83 -15.45 12.51
CA GLU A 83 -1.94 -15.89 13.37
C GLU A 83 -3.00 -16.70 12.61
N TYR A 84 -3.07 -16.71 11.27
CA TYR A 84 -4.17 -17.37 10.55
C TYR A 84 -4.30 -18.86 10.89
N SER A 85 -3.18 -19.54 11.18
CA SER A 85 -3.16 -20.97 11.49
C SER A 85 -3.88 -21.34 12.78
N ARG A 86 -4.16 -20.36 13.65
CA ARG A 86 -4.94 -20.58 14.87
C ARG A 86 -6.43 -20.80 14.61
N ILE A 87 -6.93 -20.37 13.44
CA ILE A 87 -8.35 -20.49 13.06
C ILE A 87 -8.57 -21.50 11.92
N THR A 88 -7.54 -21.80 11.10
CA THR A 88 -7.66 -22.73 9.97
C THR A 88 -6.30 -23.16 9.44
N ASP A 89 -6.18 -24.40 8.95
CA ASP A 89 -4.99 -24.94 8.28
C ASP A 89 -5.13 -24.97 6.75
N HIS A 90 -6.22 -24.41 6.22
CA HIS A 90 -6.54 -24.50 4.80
C HIS A 90 -5.58 -23.67 3.92
N THR A 91 -5.07 -24.28 2.84
CA THR A 91 -4.08 -23.69 1.93
C THR A 91 -4.45 -22.30 1.40
N ASN A 92 -5.74 -22.05 1.14
CA ASN A 92 -6.21 -20.72 0.73
C ASN A 92 -5.79 -19.59 1.68
N PHE A 93 -5.78 -19.82 3.00
CA PHE A 93 -5.38 -18.81 3.98
C PHE A 93 -3.87 -18.60 3.98
N GLN A 94 -3.10 -19.68 3.85
CA GLN A 94 -1.66 -19.60 3.65
C GLN A 94 -1.33 -18.77 2.40
N MET A 95 -2.02 -19.02 1.28
CA MET A 95 -1.83 -18.27 0.03
C MET A 95 -2.28 -16.82 0.15
N ALA A 96 -3.38 -16.55 0.86
CA ALA A 96 -3.85 -15.19 1.14
C ALA A 96 -2.83 -14.42 1.99
N ALA A 97 -2.27 -15.04 3.02
CA ALA A 97 -1.24 -14.44 3.87
C ALA A 97 0.04 -14.11 3.10
N LEU A 98 0.50 -15.06 2.28
CA LEU A 98 1.66 -14.87 1.40
C LEU A 98 1.40 -13.75 0.37
N SER A 99 0.21 -13.74 -0.24
CA SER A 99 -0.18 -12.73 -1.22
C SER A 99 -0.25 -11.33 -0.62
N LEU A 100 -0.85 -11.17 0.56
CA LEU A 100 -0.94 -9.89 1.27
C LEU A 100 0.45 -9.38 1.66
N THR A 101 1.30 -10.26 2.20
CA THR A 101 2.69 -9.93 2.52
C THR A 101 3.46 -9.46 1.28
N GLY A 102 3.29 -10.16 0.16
CA GLY A 102 3.88 -9.77 -1.13
C GLY A 102 3.38 -8.42 -1.65
N CYS A 103 2.10 -8.10 -1.45
CA CYS A 103 1.54 -6.79 -1.79
C CYS A 103 2.19 -5.67 -0.96
N VAL A 104 2.32 -5.86 0.36
CA VAL A 104 2.98 -4.87 1.24
C VAL A 104 4.41 -4.61 0.81
N ARG A 105 5.19 -5.67 0.55
CA ARG A 105 6.57 -5.55 0.09
C ARG A 105 6.68 -4.77 -1.23
N GLN A 106 5.80 -5.08 -2.20
CA GLN A 106 5.78 -4.35 -3.47
C GLN A 106 5.39 -2.89 -3.30
N ILE A 107 4.44 -2.57 -2.41
CA ILE A 107 4.09 -1.19 -2.09
C ILE A 107 5.30 -0.45 -1.54
N GLU A 108 6.04 -1.05 -0.61
CA GLU A 108 7.27 -0.50 -0.04
C GLU A 108 8.33 -0.23 -1.12
N GLU A 109 8.60 -1.22 -1.97
CA GLU A 109 9.55 -1.11 -3.09
C GLU A 109 9.17 0.03 -4.06
N ILE A 110 7.89 0.11 -4.44
CA ILE A 110 7.40 1.16 -5.34
C ILE A 110 7.57 2.53 -4.69
N LEU A 111 7.14 2.68 -3.44
CA LEU A 111 7.22 3.94 -2.71
C LEU A 111 8.67 4.37 -2.46
N ALA A 112 9.59 3.45 -2.23
CA ALA A 112 11.02 3.73 -2.10
C ALA A 112 11.64 4.16 -3.45
N GLY A 113 11.15 3.64 -4.57
CA GLY A 113 11.65 3.94 -5.93
C GLY A 113 11.12 5.24 -6.56
N VAL A 114 10.23 5.98 -5.88
CA VAL A 114 9.73 7.28 -6.35
C VAL A 114 10.82 8.32 -6.21
N GLN A 115 11.26 8.90 -7.33
CA GLN A 115 12.12 10.06 -7.29
C GLN A 115 11.26 11.29 -6.98
N THR A 116 11.56 11.96 -5.87
CA THR A 116 10.98 13.29 -5.61
C THR A 116 11.66 14.26 -6.58
N PRO A 117 10.91 15.13 -7.30
CA PRO A 117 11.53 16.20 -8.05
C PRO A 117 12.41 17.01 -7.10
N SER A 118 13.72 17.03 -7.34
CA SER A 118 14.60 17.96 -6.64
C SER A 118 14.11 19.36 -6.97
N THR A 119 13.77 20.14 -5.95
CA THR A 119 13.59 21.59 -6.13
C THR A 119 14.85 22.12 -6.81
N PRO A 120 14.77 22.74 -8.01
CA PRO A 120 15.94 23.34 -8.62
C PRO A 120 16.51 24.35 -7.63
N LEU A 121 17.82 24.26 -7.36
CA LEU A 121 18.52 25.29 -6.61
C LEU A 121 18.23 26.63 -7.32
N PRO A 122 17.81 27.70 -6.61
CA PRO A 122 17.68 29.00 -7.24
C PRO A 122 19.01 29.37 -7.91
N PRO A 123 19.00 29.94 -9.13
CA PRO A 123 20.21 30.40 -9.78
C PRO A 123 20.81 31.54 -8.94
N GLY A 124 21.82 31.19 -8.14
CA GLY A 124 22.52 32.08 -7.22
C GLY A 124 23.86 32.49 -7.78
N GLU A 125 23.86 33.69 -8.37
CA GLU A 125 24.97 34.64 -8.52
C GLU A 125 26.11 34.25 -9.47
N GLY A 126 25.89 34.54 -10.75
CA GLY A 126 26.97 34.80 -11.69
C GLY A 126 27.84 35.98 -11.24
N GLU A 127 29.14 35.79 -11.42
CA GLU A 127 30.16 36.79 -11.73
C GLU A 127 29.72 38.26 -11.65
N ALA A 128 29.98 38.90 -10.50
CA ALA A 128 30.21 40.33 -10.46
C ALA A 128 31.72 40.58 -10.62
N THR A 129 32.13 40.92 -11.85
CA THR A 129 33.07 41.99 -12.20
C THR A 129 34.12 42.36 -11.14
N GLY A 130 35.42 42.16 -11.36
CA GLY A 130 36.15 42.91 -12.37
C GLY A 130 36.31 44.39 -11.99
N ARG A 131 37.28 44.69 -11.10
CA ARG A 131 38.15 45.88 -11.10
C ARG A 131 39.15 45.81 -9.96
#